data_AF-A0A956HYH8-F1
#
_entry.id   AF-A0A956HYH8-F1
#
_cell.length_a   1.000
_cell.length_b   1.000
_cell.length_c   1.000
_cell.angle_alpha   90.00
_cell.angle_beta   90.00
_cell.angle_gamma   90.00
#
_symmetry.space_group_name_H-M   'P 1'
#
loop_
_entity.id
_entity.type
_entity.pdbx_description
1 polymer ?
#
loop_
_entity_poly.entity_id
_entity_poly.type
_entity_poly.pdbx_seq_one_letter_code
_entity_poly.pdbx_strand_id
1 'polypeptide(L)'
;KPADVEASFSISFVDALRGGERDLHIADGRGGTRAIKARFPAGVRDGGKLRLRGQGTAVAGGGPAGDLVLLVRVEPHAVYRREGDDLHVDLPLTPAEAVRGAKVAVPTLDGEVQLKVPASSQSGQVLRVRGKGAPVPGKPDAHGDLYAHLLVMMPTQPDGATEDLADRLSEGMGDVRTKLRL
;
A
#
# COMPACT_ATOMS: atom_id res chain seq x y z
N LYS A 1 -24.59 32.08 5.75
CA LYS A 1 -23.78 31.21 4.86
C LYS A 1 -23.92 29.79 5.40
N PRO A 2 -24.34 28.80 4.60
CA PRO A 2 -24.47 27.44 5.10
C PRO A 2 -23.10 26.93 5.60
N ALA A 3 -23.10 26.20 6.71
CA ALA A 3 -21.88 25.64 7.27
C ALA A 3 -21.52 24.35 6.53
N ASP A 4 -20.26 24.24 6.12
CA ASP A 4 -19.73 22.99 5.58
C ASP A 4 -19.55 21.99 6.74
N VAL A 5 -19.91 20.74 6.50
CA VAL A 5 -19.76 19.66 7.47
C VAL A 5 -18.53 18.85 7.08
N GLU A 6 -17.63 18.62 8.02
CA GLU A 6 -16.52 17.70 7.85
C GLU A 6 -16.81 16.40 8.59
N ALA A 7 -16.63 15.28 7.91
CA ALA A 7 -16.67 13.95 8.52
C ALA A 7 -15.53 13.10 7.95
N SER A 8 -15.13 12.05 8.65
CA SER A 8 -14.13 11.11 8.16
C SER A 8 -14.71 9.70 8.08
N PHE A 9 -14.14 8.89 7.20
CA PHE A 9 -14.43 7.46 7.14
C PHE A 9 -13.16 6.68 6.79
N SER A 10 -13.08 5.46 7.31
CA SER A 10 -11.98 4.55 7.04
C SER A 10 -12.32 3.58 5.93
N ILE A 11 -11.33 3.27 5.09
CA ILE A 11 -11.40 2.23 4.06
C ILE A 11 -10.16 1.35 4.14
N SER A 12 -10.31 0.10 3.70
CA SER A 12 -9.17 -0.79 3.59
C SER A 12 -8.19 -0.29 2.52
N PHE A 13 -6.93 -0.69 2.64
CA PHE A 13 -5.92 -0.41 1.62
C PHE A 13 -6.33 -0.89 0.22
N VAL A 14 -6.94 -2.07 0.13
CA VAL A 14 -7.38 -2.66 -1.14
C VAL A 14 -8.54 -1.86 -1.74
N ASP A 15 -9.51 -1.43 -0.92
CA ASP A 15 -10.59 -0.55 -1.38
C ASP A 15 -10.03 0.79 -1.88
N ALA A 16 -9.04 1.37 -1.20
CA ALA A 16 -8.42 2.62 -1.62
C ALA A 16 -7.78 2.49 -3.02
N LEU A 17 -7.21 1.34 -3.33
CA LEU A 17 -6.65 1.05 -4.65
C LEU A 17 -7.75 0.82 -5.70
N ARG A 18 -8.77 0.00 -5.40
CA ARG A 18 -9.81 -0.38 -6.37
C ARG A 18 -10.88 0.69 -6.59
N GLY A 19 -11.05 1.59 -5.63
CA GLY A 19 -12.21 2.47 -5.57
C GLY A 19 -13.48 1.73 -5.17
N GLY A 20 -14.57 2.47 -4.96
CA GLY A 20 -15.83 1.86 -4.60
C GLY A 20 -16.83 2.81 -3.98
N GLU A 21 -17.81 2.22 -3.31
CA GLU A 21 -18.87 2.91 -2.58
C GLU A 21 -18.89 2.46 -1.12
N ARG A 22 -19.17 3.41 -0.21
CA ARG A 22 -19.43 3.14 1.20
C ARG A 22 -20.66 3.91 1.65
N ASP A 23 -21.55 3.23 2.36
CA ASP A 23 -22.70 3.86 3.00
C ASP A 23 -22.26 4.39 4.37
N LEU A 24 -22.46 5.69 4.58
CA LEU A 24 -22.06 6.42 5.78
C LEU A 24 -23.31 6.92 6.49
N HIS A 25 -23.38 6.74 7.81
CA HIS A 25 -24.41 7.35 8.63
C HIS A 25 -23.86 8.62 9.28
N ILE A 26 -24.39 9.78 8.88
CA ILE A 26 -23.91 11.09 9.34
C ILE A 26 -25.04 11.79 10.09
N ALA A 27 -24.70 12.54 11.14
CA ALA A 27 -25.65 13.38 11.84
C ALA A 27 -26.25 14.43 10.91
N ASP A 28 -27.58 14.61 10.94
CA ASP A 28 -28.32 15.51 10.06
C ASP A 28 -28.46 16.94 10.59
N GLY A 29 -27.88 17.22 11.77
CA GLY A 29 -27.96 18.51 12.45
C GLY A 29 -29.30 18.80 13.15
N ARG A 30 -30.28 17.88 13.06
CA ARG A 30 -31.60 17.94 13.72
C ARG A 30 -31.76 16.88 14.82
N GLY A 31 -30.68 16.20 15.18
CA GLY A 31 -30.67 15.11 16.17
C GLY A 31 -30.91 13.72 15.58
N GLY A 32 -31.03 13.59 14.25
CA GLY A 32 -31.15 12.33 13.53
C GLY A 32 -29.85 11.91 12.84
N THR A 33 -29.82 10.69 12.33
CA THR A 33 -28.79 10.19 11.41
C THR A 33 -29.39 9.99 10.03
N ARG A 34 -28.60 10.24 8.99
CA ARG A 34 -28.98 9.96 7.61
C ARG A 34 -27.91 9.17 6.90
N ALA A 35 -28.34 8.23 6.06
CA ALA A 35 -27.46 7.44 5.22
C ALA A 35 -27.04 8.25 3.99
N ILE A 36 -25.73 8.24 3.70
CA ILE A 36 -25.12 8.89 2.55
C ILE A 36 -24.20 7.89 1.89
N LYS A 37 -24.41 7.68 0.60
CA LYS A 37 -23.53 6.85 -0.21
C LYS A 37 -22.35 7.68 -0.71
N ALA A 38 -21.16 7.42 -0.18
CA ALA A 38 -19.91 8.04 -0.59
C ALA A 38 -19.23 7.20 -1.67
N ARG A 39 -19.04 7.77 -2.87
CA ARG A 39 -18.25 7.17 -3.96
C ARG A 39 -16.84 7.72 -3.96
N PHE A 40 -15.84 6.87 -3.89
CA PHE A 40 -14.43 7.27 -3.97
C PHE A 40 -13.75 6.63 -5.18
N PRO A 41 -12.90 7.38 -5.89
CA PRO A 41 -12.21 6.88 -7.07
C PRO A 41 -11.15 5.84 -6.71
N ALA A 42 -10.83 4.98 -7.67
CA ALA A 42 -9.64 4.13 -7.60
C ALA A 42 -8.38 4.97 -7.37
N GLY A 43 -7.47 4.45 -6.55
CA GLY A 43 -6.22 5.13 -6.21
C GLY A 43 -6.35 6.27 -5.20
N VAL A 44 -7.50 6.43 -4.52
CA VAL A 44 -7.66 7.47 -3.49
C VAL A 44 -6.57 7.35 -2.42
N ARG A 45 -6.02 8.49 -1.99
CA ARG A 45 -4.92 8.56 -1.03
C ARG A 45 -5.46 8.79 0.38
N ASP A 46 -4.66 8.40 1.38
CA ASP A 46 -4.93 8.80 2.76
C ASP A 46 -4.97 10.33 2.87
N GLY A 47 -5.92 10.85 3.64
CA GLY A 47 -6.17 12.29 3.74
C GLY A 47 -6.86 12.89 2.51
N GLY A 48 -7.27 12.07 1.53
CA GLY A 48 -8.05 12.51 0.38
C GLY A 48 -9.38 13.12 0.82
N LYS A 49 -9.80 14.19 0.13
CA LYS A 49 -11.07 14.89 0.42
C LYS A 49 -12.09 14.62 -0.68
N LEU A 50 -13.26 14.10 -0.31
CA LEU A 50 -14.41 13.90 -1.19
C LEU A 50 -15.48 14.93 -0.84
N ARG A 51 -15.86 15.76 -1.82
CA ARG A 51 -16.89 16.80 -1.63
C ARG A 51 -18.24 16.33 -2.18
N LEU A 52 -19.22 16.21 -1.30
CA LEU A 52 -20.60 15.90 -1.63
C LEU A 52 -21.43 17.19 -1.60
N ARG A 53 -21.74 17.71 -2.80
CA ARG A 53 -22.44 19.00 -2.96
C ARG A 53 -23.88 18.93 -2.44
N GLY A 54 -24.30 19.94 -1.69
CA GLY A 54 -25.67 20.03 -1.14
C GLY A 54 -26.00 18.96 -0.10
N GLN A 55 -24.99 18.26 0.42
CA GLN A 55 -25.11 17.25 1.46
C GLN A 55 -24.55 17.77 2.81
N GLY A 56 -24.38 19.07 3.00
CA GLY A 56 -24.03 19.67 4.29
C GLY A 56 -25.27 19.92 5.15
N THR A 57 -25.12 20.75 6.18
CA THR A 57 -26.24 21.07 7.10
C THR A 57 -27.32 21.87 6.38
N ALA A 58 -28.58 21.45 6.55
CA ALA A 58 -29.74 22.18 6.04
C ALA A 58 -29.92 23.49 6.82
N VAL A 59 -30.21 24.59 6.12
CA VAL A 59 -30.43 25.90 6.75
C VAL A 59 -31.86 26.00 7.27
N ALA A 60 -32.06 26.53 8.49
CA ALA A 60 -33.39 26.87 8.99
C ALA A 60 -34.03 27.92 8.06
N GLY A 61 -35.16 27.57 7.44
CA GLY A 61 -35.84 28.43 6.46
C GLY A 61 -35.82 27.97 5.00
N GLY A 62 -35.29 26.77 4.69
CA GLY A 62 -35.45 26.14 3.37
C GLY A 62 -34.45 26.56 2.28
N GLY A 63 -33.37 27.25 2.66
CA GLY A 63 -32.26 27.55 1.74
C GLY A 63 -31.40 26.31 1.40
N PRO A 64 -30.57 26.38 0.34
CA PRO A 64 -29.71 25.27 -0.07
C PRO A 64 -28.77 24.84 1.07
N ALA A 65 -28.66 23.53 1.27
CA ALA A 65 -27.73 22.95 2.24
C ALA A 65 -26.28 23.28 1.86
N GLY A 66 -25.39 23.28 2.86
CA GLY A 66 -23.95 23.40 2.64
C GLY A 66 -23.37 22.18 1.92
N ASP A 67 -22.05 22.08 1.89
CA ASP A 67 -21.40 20.89 1.38
C ASP A 67 -20.89 19.99 2.50
N LEU A 68 -20.80 18.70 2.21
CA LEU A 68 -20.17 17.73 3.09
C LEU A 68 -18.81 17.36 2.51
N VAL A 69 -17.77 17.58 3.30
CA VAL A 69 -16.40 17.21 2.98
C VAL A 69 -16.06 15.95 3.78
N LEU A 70 -15.87 14.85 3.07
CA LEU A 70 -15.46 13.58 3.65
C LEU A 70 -13.94 13.42 3.55
N LEU A 71 -13.29 13.24 4.68
CA LEU A 71 -11.87 12.90 4.77
C LEU A 71 -11.70 11.38 4.75
N VAL A 72 -11.00 10.87 3.74
CA VAL A 72 -10.70 9.44 3.59
C VAL A 72 -9.52 9.09 4.49
N ARG A 73 -9.69 8.05 5.31
CA ARG A 73 -8.61 7.40 6.06
C ARG A 73 -8.35 6.03 5.47
N VAL A 74 -7.12 5.79 5.02
CA VAL A 74 -6.73 4.49 4.46
C VAL A 74 -6.02 3.69 5.54
N GLU A 75 -6.53 2.50 5.83
CA GLU A 75 -5.93 1.61 6.80
C GLU A 75 -4.59 1.07 6.28
N PRO A 76 -3.54 0.99 7.13
CA PRO A 76 -2.28 0.37 6.75
C PRO A 76 -2.47 -1.09 6.31
N HIS A 77 -1.69 -1.52 5.32
CA HIS A 77 -1.66 -2.92 4.90
C HIS A 77 -0.47 -3.65 5.51
N ALA A 78 -0.65 -4.92 5.89
CA ALA A 78 0.41 -5.71 6.52
C ALA A 78 1.59 -6.00 5.59
N VAL A 79 1.34 -6.06 4.28
CA VAL A 79 2.33 -6.48 3.27
C VAL A 79 2.81 -5.32 2.39
N TYR A 80 1.95 -4.33 2.13
CA TYR A 80 2.25 -3.28 1.16
C TYR A 80 2.36 -1.93 1.85
N ARG A 81 3.31 -1.14 1.38
CA ARG A 81 3.43 0.28 1.69
C ARG A 81 3.20 1.07 0.40
N ARG A 82 2.50 2.20 0.48
CA ARG A 82 2.25 3.08 -0.67
C ARG A 82 3.06 4.35 -0.51
N GLU A 83 3.88 4.67 -1.52
CA GLU A 83 4.64 5.91 -1.60
C GLU A 83 4.26 6.64 -2.89
N GLY A 84 3.48 7.71 -2.78
CA GLY A 84 2.88 8.34 -3.95
C GLY A 84 1.90 7.41 -4.67
N ASP A 85 2.22 7.02 -5.90
CA ASP A 85 1.46 6.04 -6.68
C ASP A 85 2.18 4.69 -6.79
N ASP A 86 3.37 4.58 -6.19
CA ASP A 86 4.15 3.36 -6.18
C ASP A 86 3.81 2.51 -4.94
N LEU A 87 3.89 1.19 -5.13
CA LEU A 87 3.72 0.21 -4.08
C LEU A 87 5.07 -0.40 -3.73
N HIS A 88 5.30 -0.64 -2.46
CA HIS A 88 6.49 -1.29 -1.94
C HIS A 88 6.10 -2.54 -1.17
N VAL A 89 6.84 -3.61 -1.40
CA VAL A 89 6.67 -4.89 -0.71
C VAL A 89 8.04 -5.44 -0.34
N ASP A 90 8.14 -6.01 0.85
CA ASP A 90 9.32 -6.80 1.21
C ASP A 90 9.13 -8.19 0.64
N LEU A 91 10.07 -8.63 -0.19
CA LEU A 91 10.07 -9.95 -0.82
C LEU A 91 11.08 -10.85 -0.10
N PRO A 92 10.61 -11.74 0.78
CA PRO A 92 11.49 -12.67 1.48
C PRO A 92 12.09 -13.66 0.48
N LEU A 93 13.39 -13.88 0.59
CA LEU A 93 14.13 -14.85 -0.21
C LEU A 93 14.94 -15.78 0.70
N THR A 94 15.04 -17.04 0.29
CA THR A 94 16.01 -17.96 0.88
C THR A 94 17.43 -17.62 0.41
N PRO A 95 18.49 -18.01 1.17
CA PRO A 95 19.87 -17.82 0.72
C PRO A 95 20.15 -18.51 -0.62
N ALA A 96 19.53 -19.68 -0.86
CA ALA A 96 19.70 -20.41 -2.11
C ALA A 96 19.13 -19.65 -3.32
N GLU A 97 17.95 -19.05 -3.19
CA GLU A 97 17.33 -18.23 -4.24
C GLU A 97 18.14 -16.96 -4.50
N ALA A 98 18.67 -16.33 -3.45
CA ALA A 98 19.52 -15.14 -3.60
C ALA A 98 20.83 -15.47 -4.34
N VAL A 99 21.48 -16.60 -4.00
CA VAL A 99 22.74 -17.03 -4.63
C VAL A 99 22.52 -17.48 -6.08
N ARG A 100 21.53 -18.34 -6.33
CA ARG A 100 21.34 -19.00 -7.64
C ARG A 100 20.41 -18.25 -8.58
N GLY A 101 19.65 -17.29 -8.06
CA GLY A 101 18.53 -16.69 -8.75
C GLY A 101 17.28 -17.58 -8.67
N ALA A 102 16.12 -16.97 -8.90
CA ALA A 102 14.84 -17.65 -8.77
C ALA A 102 13.76 -16.99 -9.63
N LYS A 103 12.63 -17.67 -9.78
CA LYS A 103 11.37 -17.07 -10.20
C LYS A 103 10.43 -17.17 -9.01
N VAL A 104 10.03 -16.02 -8.48
CA VAL A 104 9.22 -15.93 -7.27
C VAL A 104 7.89 -15.27 -7.60
N ALA A 105 6.82 -15.87 -7.06
CA ALA A 105 5.47 -15.33 -7.10
C ALA A 105 5.36 -14.08 -6.23
N VAL A 106 4.93 -12.96 -6.81
CA VAL A 106 4.65 -11.72 -6.07
C VAL A 106 3.17 -11.38 -6.24
N PRO A 107 2.38 -11.29 -5.15
CA PRO A 107 1.01 -10.84 -5.24
C PRO A 107 0.95 -9.39 -5.74
N THR A 108 -0.08 -9.05 -6.50
CA THR A 108 -0.38 -7.69 -6.96
C THR A 108 -1.90 -7.46 -6.89
N LEU A 109 -2.36 -6.24 -7.15
CA LEU A 109 -3.79 -5.91 -7.12
C LEU A 109 -4.64 -6.73 -8.10
N ASP A 110 -4.05 -7.09 -9.24
CA ASP A 110 -4.71 -7.76 -10.37
C ASP A 110 -4.43 -9.27 -10.42
N GLY A 111 -3.77 -9.83 -9.40
CA GLY A 111 -3.34 -11.22 -9.36
C GLY A 111 -1.83 -11.35 -9.14
N GLU A 112 -1.29 -12.53 -9.39
CA GLU A 112 0.12 -12.83 -9.15
C GLU A 112 1.00 -12.53 -10.37
N VAL A 113 2.20 -12.00 -10.15
CA VAL A 113 3.24 -11.85 -11.18
C VAL A 113 4.46 -12.69 -10.81
N GLN A 114 5.01 -13.38 -11.80
CA GLN A 114 6.28 -14.09 -11.68
C GLN A 114 7.45 -13.12 -11.83
N LEU A 115 8.15 -12.84 -10.73
CA LEU A 115 9.33 -11.99 -10.70
C LEU A 115 10.61 -12.81 -10.83
N LYS A 116 11.44 -12.47 -11.82
CA LYS A 116 12.76 -13.08 -11.98
C LYS A 116 13.76 -12.38 -11.06
N VAL A 117 14.22 -13.11 -10.04
CA VAL A 117 15.31 -12.69 -9.14
C VAL A 117 16.64 -13.10 -9.77
N PRO A 118 17.57 -12.16 -10.04
CA PRO A 118 18.90 -12.48 -10.55
C PRO A 118 19.72 -13.33 -9.57
N ALA A 119 20.67 -14.11 -10.10
CA ALA A 119 21.68 -14.76 -9.26
C ALA A 119 22.55 -13.71 -8.55
N SER A 120 23.10 -14.08 -7.40
CA SER A 120 23.90 -13.21 -6.53
C SER A 120 23.18 -11.94 -6.07
N SER A 121 21.85 -12.00 -5.92
CA SER A 121 21.03 -10.89 -5.42
C SER A 121 21.35 -10.57 -3.95
N GLN A 122 21.29 -9.28 -3.60
CA GLN A 122 21.63 -8.79 -2.26
C GLN A 122 20.38 -8.37 -1.49
N SER A 123 20.43 -8.48 -0.16
CA SER A 123 19.39 -7.91 0.71
C SER A 123 19.38 -6.38 0.55
N GLY A 124 18.19 -5.77 0.49
CA GLY A 124 17.98 -4.35 0.20
C GLY A 124 18.04 -3.98 -1.28
N GLN A 125 18.39 -4.90 -2.18
CA GLN A 125 18.24 -4.68 -3.62
C GLN A 125 16.75 -4.52 -3.95
N VAL A 126 16.43 -3.60 -4.87
CA VAL A 126 15.04 -3.32 -5.25
C VAL A 126 14.79 -3.73 -6.69
N LEU A 127 13.80 -4.59 -6.91
CA LEU A 127 13.34 -5.00 -8.24
C LEU A 127 12.03 -4.29 -8.58
N ARG A 128 11.99 -3.60 -9.72
CA ARG A 128 10.81 -2.87 -10.19
C ARG A 128 9.95 -3.74 -11.10
N VAL A 129 8.67 -3.84 -10.78
CA VAL A 129 7.63 -4.43 -11.62
C VAL A 129 6.76 -3.31 -12.17
N ARG A 130 6.96 -3.02 -13.46
CA ARG A 130 6.36 -1.87 -14.12
C ARG A 130 4.83 -1.99 -14.19
N GLY A 131 4.11 -0.91 -13.88
CA GLY A 131 2.67 -0.80 -14.00
C GLY A 131 1.86 -1.61 -12.98
N LYS A 132 2.51 -2.11 -11.93
CA LYS A 132 1.88 -2.89 -10.85
C LYS A 132 1.73 -2.13 -9.54
N GLY A 133 1.87 -0.81 -9.58
CA GLY A 133 1.60 0.10 -8.46
C GLY A 133 0.13 0.50 -8.36
N ALA A 134 -0.13 1.56 -7.59
CA ALA A 134 -1.47 2.07 -7.38
C ALA A 134 -2.02 2.77 -8.64
N PRO A 135 -3.34 2.70 -8.91
CA PRO A 135 -3.96 3.53 -9.94
C PRO A 135 -3.79 5.02 -9.63
N VAL A 136 -3.60 5.84 -10.66
CA VAL A 136 -3.48 7.29 -10.53
C VAL A 136 -4.89 7.92 -10.60
N PRO A 137 -5.35 8.61 -9.55
CA PRO A 137 -6.68 9.22 -9.54
C PRO A 137 -6.93 10.12 -10.76
N GLY A 138 -8.05 9.90 -11.44
CA GLY A 138 -8.45 10.68 -12.62
C GLY A 138 -7.74 10.30 -13.93
N LYS A 139 -6.88 9.27 -13.93
CA LYS A 139 -6.21 8.75 -15.13
C LYS A 139 -6.44 7.24 -15.23
N PRO A 140 -7.49 6.78 -15.94
CA PRO A 140 -7.93 5.38 -15.92
C PRO A 140 -6.85 4.34 -16.24
N ASP A 141 -5.94 4.65 -17.17
CA ASP A 141 -4.91 3.73 -17.63
C ASP A 141 -3.53 3.97 -17.00
N ALA A 142 -3.41 4.93 -16.07
CA ALA A 142 -2.14 5.28 -15.45
C ALA A 142 -2.01 4.62 -14.07
N HIS A 143 -0.91 3.91 -13.89
CA HIS A 143 -0.53 3.25 -12.65
C HIS A 143 0.91 3.61 -12.29
N GLY A 144 1.22 3.62 -11.00
CA GLY A 144 2.61 3.55 -10.55
C GLY A 144 3.20 2.16 -10.73
N ASP A 145 4.32 1.92 -10.09
CA ASP A 145 5.05 0.65 -10.13
C ASP A 145 5.06 -0.07 -8.79
N LEU A 146 5.36 -1.37 -8.83
CA LEU A 146 5.63 -2.16 -7.62
C LEU A 146 7.14 -2.32 -7.46
N TYR A 147 7.65 -1.97 -6.29
CA TYR A 147 9.04 -2.14 -5.90
C TYR A 147 9.14 -3.26 -4.87
N ALA A 148 9.72 -4.38 -5.29
CA ALA A 148 10.02 -5.52 -4.43
C ALA A 148 11.40 -5.34 -3.80
N HIS A 149 11.43 -5.08 -2.49
CA HIS A 149 12.64 -4.99 -1.69
C HIS A 149 13.06 -6.39 -1.28
N LEU A 150 14.20 -6.86 -1.79
CA LEU A 150 14.67 -8.21 -1.49
C LEU A 150 15.14 -8.29 -0.04
N LEU A 151 14.63 -9.26 0.71
CA LEU A 151 15.03 -9.52 2.09
C LEU A 151 15.50 -10.97 2.20
N VAL A 152 16.81 -11.19 2.29
CA VAL A 152 17.35 -12.55 2.47
C VAL A 152 17.11 -12.98 3.92
N MET A 153 16.31 -14.04 4.09
CA MET A 153 15.93 -14.58 5.39
C MET A 153 16.90 -15.68 5.81
N MET A 154 17.21 -15.71 7.11
CA MET A 154 17.97 -16.79 7.73
C MET A 154 17.04 -17.70 8.54
N PRO A 155 17.36 -19.00 8.66
CA PRO A 155 16.62 -19.90 9.54
C PRO A 155 16.73 -19.41 10.99
N THR A 156 15.60 -19.46 11.72
CA THR A 156 15.55 -18.99 13.12
C THR A 156 16.15 -19.98 14.11
N GLN A 157 16.26 -21.25 13.72
CA GLN A 157 16.82 -22.35 14.51
C GLN A 157 17.64 -23.26 13.58
N PRO A 158 18.90 -22.92 13.29
CA PRO A 158 19.76 -23.75 12.45
C PRO A 158 20.14 -25.05 13.19
N ASP A 159 20.21 -26.15 12.44
CA ASP A 159 20.83 -27.39 12.90
C ASP A 159 22.32 -27.42 12.53
N GLY A 160 23.05 -28.44 12.98
CA GLY A 160 24.50 -28.54 12.72
C GLY A 160 24.86 -28.52 11.23
N ALA A 161 24.02 -29.12 10.37
CA ALA A 161 24.25 -29.09 8.92
C ALA A 161 24.09 -27.67 8.34
N THR A 162 23.15 -26.89 8.87
CA THR A 162 22.95 -25.49 8.49
C THR A 162 24.09 -24.61 8.97
N GLU A 163 24.62 -24.85 10.18
CA GLU A 163 25.79 -24.15 10.71
C GLU A 163 27.04 -24.43 9.85
N ASP A 164 27.30 -25.70 9.51
CA ASP A 164 28.41 -26.09 8.63
C ASP A 164 28.34 -25.38 7.25
N LEU A 165 27.12 -25.22 6.71
CA LEU A 165 26.91 -24.50 5.46
C LEU A 165 27.14 -22.98 5.62
N ALA A 166 26.77 -22.42 6.77
CA ALA A 166 26.96 -21.01 7.06
C ALA A 166 28.45 -20.66 7.17
N ASP A 167 29.25 -21.52 7.80
CA ASP A 167 30.71 -21.34 7.90
C ASP A 167 31.36 -21.32 6.52
N ARG A 168 31.03 -22.31 5.68
CA ARG A 168 31.54 -22.39 4.30
C ARG A 168 31.10 -21.20 3.44
N LEU A 169 29.90 -20.69 3.66
CA LEU A 169 29.42 -19.49 2.98
C LEU A 169 30.18 -18.25 3.43
N SER A 170 30.44 -18.12 4.73
CA SER A 170 31.17 -17.01 5.35
C SER A 170 32.59 -16.90 4.81
N GLU A 171 33.31 -18.03 4.67
CA GLU A 171 34.65 -18.08 4.07
C GLU A 171 34.68 -17.48 2.65
N GLY A 172 33.64 -17.74 1.85
CA GLY A 172 33.53 -17.20 0.48
C GLY A 172 33.14 -15.73 0.41
N MET A 173 32.53 -15.17 1.46
CA MET A 173 32.08 -13.77 1.49
C MET A 173 33.16 -12.80 1.99
N GLY A 174 34.07 -13.27 2.85
CA GLY A 174 35.05 -12.41 3.52
C GLY A 174 34.39 -11.38 4.45
N ASP A 175 35.12 -10.31 4.79
CA ASP A 175 34.59 -9.26 5.67
C ASP A 175 33.66 -8.29 4.91
N VAL A 176 32.36 -8.45 5.13
CA VAL A 176 31.30 -7.59 4.57
C VAL A 176 31.27 -6.17 5.15
N ARG A 177 32.05 -5.88 6.19
CA ARG A 177 32.06 -4.59 6.91
C ARG A 177 33.22 -3.68 6.49
N THR A 178 33.98 -4.07 5.47
CA THR A 178 35.16 -3.34 4.98
C THR A 178 34.94 -1.86 4.67
N LYS A 179 33.72 -1.45 4.32
CA LYS A 179 33.35 -0.05 4.00
C LYS A 179 32.86 0.76 5.21
N LEU A 180 32.68 0.17 6.38
CA LEU A 180 32.27 0.87 7.60
C LEU A 180 33.50 1.53 8.24
N ARG A 181 33.87 2.71 7.74
CA ARG A 181 34.90 3.57 8.33
C ARG A 181 34.32 4.97 8.56
N LEU A 182 34.72 5.61 9.66
CA LEU A 182 34.43 7.02 9.96
C LEU A 182 35.47 7.93 9.31
#